data_AF-A0A5C4THE7-F1
#
_entry.id   AF-A0A5C4THE7-F1
#
_cell.length_a   1.000
_cell.length_b   1.000
_cell.length_c   1.000
_cell.angle_alpha   90.00
_cell.angle_beta   90.00
_cell.angle_gamma   90.00
#
_symmetry.space_group_name_H-M   'P 1'
#
loop_
_entity.id
_entity.type
_entity.pdbx_description
1 polymer ?
#
loop_
_entity_poly.entity_id
_entity_poly.type
_entity_poly.pdbx_seq_one_letter_code
_entity_poly.pdbx_strand_id
1 'polypeptide(L)'
;MLKRILKRVIDRYMLPYGQNWFHIGMDEISRWCKTDLQKHSPRELLELYLVEIGRYLLDNGMEKVIVWHDMADSLTGFDESFELVLERSGLAGKVVIQWWNYTMPVFPVKAVRGAEGWVAPSTGWLPGMFYQDNVDNIENMINEGVEHSFRGAVAYALYSPSFRRNTACLAEKSWNTRKRDIADFDRQYAGWIVANEAERWAKGMGAMRKLFEYSSTFVLLLEIGVFSGNSDSYRPYPARIIRSVLATDGTHKAFRVTRTLARNALLAFERGSPAAGKEYELEVIRFECRRVIGLIDALLGLVDAVRAYERIARGPAAGRSGLGAIGERLERDLEALDVLLAEMQTVLPAYMVYVGWREYGFLREAIRAQAEQLGHLAGDRAVLSGEVSLPPSVVCKAHCL
;
A
#
# COMPACT_ATOMS: atom_id res chain seq x y z
N MET A 1 28.70 -3.34 -16.55
CA MET A 1 27.78 -4.34 -15.93
C MET A 1 26.32 -4.06 -16.28
N LEU A 2 25.80 -2.85 -16.01
CA LEU A 2 24.40 -2.48 -16.28
C LEU A 2 23.95 -2.71 -17.72
N LYS A 3 24.69 -2.20 -18.73
CA LYS A 3 24.39 -2.41 -20.17
C LYS A 3 24.18 -3.89 -20.53
N ARG A 4 25.00 -4.79 -19.99
CA ARG A 4 24.85 -6.24 -20.19
C ARG A 4 23.55 -6.79 -19.59
N ILE A 5 23.15 -6.29 -18.42
CA ILE A 5 21.88 -6.66 -17.78
C ILE A 5 20.72 -6.15 -18.65
N LEU A 6 20.74 -4.87 -19.04
CA LEU A 6 19.73 -4.26 -19.89
C LEU A 6 19.56 -5.04 -21.20
N LYS A 7 20.65 -5.37 -21.89
CA LYS A 7 20.61 -6.17 -23.12
C LYS A 7 19.97 -7.53 -22.89
N ARG A 8 20.34 -8.23 -21.81
CA ARG A 8 19.73 -9.53 -21.49
C ARG A 8 18.22 -9.41 -21.21
N VAL A 9 17.79 -8.32 -20.57
CA VAL A 9 16.36 -8.06 -20.33
C VAL A 9 15.63 -7.80 -21.65
N ILE A 10 16.19 -6.93 -22.49
CA ILE A 10 15.66 -6.58 -23.81
C ILE A 10 15.49 -7.84 -24.68
N ASP A 11 16.58 -8.58 -24.87
CA ASP A 11 16.64 -9.72 -25.80
C ASP A 11 15.74 -10.88 -25.35
N ARG A 12 15.59 -11.08 -24.03
CA ARG A 12 14.90 -12.27 -23.49
C ARG A 12 13.45 -12.02 -23.07
N TYR A 13 13.13 -10.82 -22.58
CA TYR A 13 11.86 -10.55 -21.90
C TYR A 13 11.06 -9.41 -22.51
N MET A 14 11.62 -8.62 -23.44
CA MET A 14 10.91 -7.47 -24.00
C MET A 14 10.63 -7.64 -25.49
N LEU A 15 11.67 -7.63 -26.33
CA LEU A 15 11.51 -7.72 -27.79
C LEU A 15 10.75 -8.97 -28.24
N PRO A 16 10.97 -10.17 -27.68
CA PRO A 16 10.18 -11.36 -28.07
C PRO A 16 8.68 -11.23 -27.81
N TYR A 17 8.26 -10.29 -26.96
CA TYR A 17 6.88 -10.04 -26.58
C TYR A 17 6.34 -8.71 -27.13
N GLY A 18 7.06 -8.08 -28.08
CA GLY A 18 6.65 -6.82 -28.70
C GLY A 18 6.81 -5.57 -27.82
N GLN A 19 7.44 -5.70 -26.65
CA GLN A 19 7.72 -4.57 -25.76
C GLN A 19 8.95 -3.82 -26.26
N ASN A 20 8.76 -2.60 -26.76
CA ASN A 20 9.80 -1.74 -27.33
C ASN A 20 10.03 -0.44 -26.53
N TRP A 21 9.52 -0.34 -25.29
CA TRP A 21 9.66 0.82 -24.42
C TRP A 21 10.25 0.39 -23.08
N PHE A 22 11.21 1.14 -22.55
CA PHE A 22 11.99 0.76 -21.36
C PHE A 22 11.98 1.87 -20.31
N HIS A 23 11.53 1.55 -19.10
CA HIS A 23 11.60 2.46 -17.96
C HIS A 23 12.95 2.34 -17.23
N ILE A 24 13.72 3.42 -17.16
CA ILE A 24 15.06 3.42 -16.53
C ILE A 24 15.06 3.95 -15.09
N GLY A 25 13.90 4.33 -14.58
CA GLY A 25 13.73 4.82 -13.20
C GLY A 25 14.15 6.27 -13.11
N MET A 26 15.25 6.49 -12.39
CA MET A 26 15.86 7.79 -12.08
C MET A 26 15.13 8.63 -11.04
N ASP A 27 14.23 8.04 -10.26
CA ASP A 27 13.53 8.64 -9.12
C ASP A 27 14.36 8.65 -7.82
N GLU A 28 13.99 9.55 -6.90
CA GLU A 28 14.43 9.58 -5.49
C GLU A 28 15.95 9.41 -5.23
N ILE A 29 16.82 9.94 -6.11
CA ILE A 29 18.27 9.82 -5.98
C ILE A 29 18.78 10.69 -4.81
N SER A 30 18.90 10.07 -3.64
CA SER A 30 19.35 10.72 -2.41
C SER A 30 20.86 10.68 -2.19
N ARG A 31 21.61 9.85 -2.93
CA ARG A 31 23.06 9.67 -2.75
C ARG A 31 23.79 9.62 -4.07
N TRP A 32 24.77 10.50 -4.21
CA TRP A 32 25.65 10.61 -5.38
C TRP A 32 27.07 10.18 -5.02
N CYS A 33 27.80 9.67 -6.01
CA CYS A 33 29.21 9.33 -5.84
C CYS A 33 30.03 10.61 -5.56
N LYS A 34 30.76 10.64 -4.45
CA LYS A 34 31.59 11.79 -4.06
C LYS A 34 32.64 12.14 -5.11
N THR A 35 33.22 11.13 -5.77
CA THR A 35 34.25 11.33 -6.80
C THR A 35 33.66 11.94 -8.07
N ASP A 36 32.46 11.53 -8.45
CA ASP A 36 31.80 12.08 -9.64
C ASP A 36 31.36 13.52 -9.41
N LEU A 37 30.92 13.83 -8.18
CA LEU A 37 30.58 15.20 -7.76
C LEU A 37 31.77 16.18 -7.76
N GLN A 38 33.01 15.70 -7.86
CA GLN A 38 34.18 16.57 -8.04
C GLN A 38 34.30 17.11 -9.48
N LYS A 39 33.60 16.50 -10.44
CA LYS A 39 33.72 16.79 -11.88
C LYS A 39 32.41 17.25 -12.50
N HIS A 40 31.29 16.78 -11.95
CA HIS A 40 29.96 17.00 -12.49
C HIS A 40 28.99 17.36 -11.37
N SER A 41 28.09 18.30 -11.64
CA SER A 41 26.91 18.55 -10.84
C SER A 41 25.94 17.35 -10.88
N PRO A 42 25.04 17.21 -9.89
CA PRO A 42 23.98 16.20 -9.93
C PRO A 42 23.14 16.25 -11.22
N ARG A 43 22.86 17.47 -11.73
CA ARG A 43 22.17 17.69 -12.99
C ARG A 43 22.94 17.06 -14.16
N GLU A 44 24.23 17.38 -14.30
CA GLU A 44 25.08 16.83 -15.36
C GLU A 44 25.17 15.31 -15.26
N LEU A 45 25.26 14.74 -14.05
CA LEU A 45 25.26 13.29 -13.86
C LEU A 45 23.95 12.64 -14.30
N LEU A 46 22.81 13.27 -14.00
CA LEU A 46 21.49 12.82 -14.43
C LEU A 46 21.39 12.84 -15.98
N GLU A 47 21.79 13.95 -16.59
CA GLU A 47 21.76 14.13 -18.06
C GLU A 47 22.72 13.16 -18.77
N LEU A 48 23.96 12.99 -18.26
CA LEU A 48 24.93 12.02 -18.77
C LEU A 48 24.38 10.60 -18.72
N TYR A 49 23.74 10.21 -17.60
CA TYR A 49 23.14 8.90 -17.48
C TYR A 49 21.98 8.70 -18.46
N LEU A 50 21.08 9.68 -18.58
CA LEU A 50 19.97 9.66 -19.54
C LEU A 50 20.47 9.50 -20.97
N VAL A 51 21.51 10.25 -21.36
CA VAL A 51 22.09 10.19 -22.71
C VAL A 51 22.76 8.83 -22.96
N GLU A 52 23.62 8.39 -22.05
CA GLU A 52 24.41 7.16 -22.20
C GLU A 52 23.52 5.91 -22.23
N ILE A 53 22.57 5.81 -21.30
CA ILE A 53 21.66 4.67 -21.23
C ILE A 53 20.56 4.78 -22.27
N GLY A 54 20.02 5.97 -22.50
CA GLY A 54 18.97 6.18 -23.49
C GLY A 54 19.43 5.78 -24.89
N ARG A 55 20.60 6.26 -25.34
CA ARG A 55 21.17 5.86 -26.62
C ARG A 55 21.43 4.36 -26.70
N TYR A 56 22.00 3.78 -25.63
CA TYR A 56 22.23 2.34 -25.58
C TYR A 56 20.94 1.53 -25.77
N LEU A 57 19.83 1.94 -25.14
CA LEU A 57 18.54 1.27 -25.29
C LEU A 57 18.00 1.41 -26.72
N LEU A 58 18.09 2.60 -27.31
CA LEU A 58 17.68 2.84 -28.69
C LEU A 58 18.49 1.97 -29.69
N ASP A 59 19.80 1.91 -29.52
CA ASP A 59 20.69 1.08 -30.35
C ASP A 59 20.41 -0.43 -30.21
N ASN A 60 19.71 -0.84 -29.14
CA ASN A 60 19.29 -2.22 -28.89
C ASN A 60 17.79 -2.45 -29.18
N GLY A 61 17.16 -1.62 -30.01
CA GLY A 61 15.83 -1.87 -30.54
C GLY A 61 14.67 -1.37 -29.66
N MET A 62 14.95 -0.60 -28.61
CA MET A 62 13.90 0.16 -27.92
C MET A 62 13.55 1.40 -28.73
N GLU A 63 12.28 1.81 -28.71
CA GLU A 63 11.76 3.02 -29.34
C GLU A 63 11.60 4.18 -28.35
N LYS A 64 11.32 3.86 -27.08
CA LYS A 64 11.09 4.84 -26.02
C LYS A 64 11.89 4.55 -24.75
N VAL A 65 12.37 5.61 -24.13
CA VAL A 65 13.06 5.59 -22.84
C VAL A 65 12.23 6.41 -21.85
N ILE A 66 11.80 5.77 -20.78
CA ILE A 66 10.88 6.38 -19.81
C ILE A 66 11.63 6.68 -18.52
N VAL A 67 11.38 7.86 -17.98
CA VAL A 67 11.94 8.32 -16.71
C VAL A 67 10.82 8.82 -15.82
N TRP A 68 11.00 8.69 -14.51
CA TRP A 68 10.13 9.39 -13.57
C TRP A 68 10.41 10.90 -13.57
N HIS A 69 9.37 11.69 -13.40
CA HIS A 69 9.47 13.14 -13.46
C HIS A 69 10.23 13.77 -12.29
N ASP A 70 10.15 13.22 -11.07
CA ASP A 70 10.45 13.89 -9.80
C ASP A 70 11.91 14.38 -9.70
N MET A 71 12.88 13.50 -9.97
CA MET A 71 14.28 13.90 -9.96
C MET A 71 14.67 14.75 -11.17
N ALA A 72 14.06 14.47 -12.33
CA ALA A 72 14.36 15.22 -13.54
C ALA A 72 13.84 16.67 -13.42
N ASP A 73 12.64 16.87 -12.91
CA ASP A 73 12.04 18.18 -12.65
C ASP A 73 12.85 18.93 -11.58
N SER A 74 13.16 18.29 -10.45
CA SER A 74 13.88 18.96 -9.36
C SER A 74 15.30 19.42 -9.73
N LEU A 75 15.99 18.73 -10.65
CA LEU A 75 17.35 19.08 -11.06
C LEU A 75 17.44 19.93 -12.33
N THR A 76 16.47 19.82 -13.23
CA THR A 76 16.52 20.49 -14.54
C THR A 76 15.46 21.57 -14.70
N GLY A 77 14.41 21.56 -13.88
CA GLY A 77 13.20 22.36 -14.04
C GLY A 77 12.50 22.15 -15.39
N PHE A 78 12.91 21.14 -16.16
CA PHE A 78 12.60 20.99 -17.58
C PHE A 78 12.77 22.30 -18.36
N ASP A 79 13.90 22.98 -18.16
CA ASP A 79 14.23 24.21 -18.86
C ASP A 79 14.68 23.97 -20.31
N GLU A 80 14.85 25.05 -21.07
CA GLU A 80 15.28 24.99 -22.48
C GLU A 80 16.63 24.26 -22.66
N SER A 81 17.51 24.31 -21.66
CA SER A 81 18.81 23.64 -21.76
C SER A 81 18.69 22.12 -21.64
N PHE A 82 17.74 21.61 -20.84
CA PHE A 82 17.40 20.18 -20.84
C PHE A 82 16.79 19.74 -22.18
N GLU A 83 15.91 20.54 -22.77
CA GLU A 83 15.35 20.26 -24.10
C GLU A 83 16.45 20.17 -25.16
N LEU A 84 17.43 21.08 -25.12
CA LEU A 84 18.60 21.05 -26.00
C LEU A 84 19.46 19.80 -25.81
N VAL A 85 19.57 19.27 -24.58
CA VAL A 85 20.25 17.99 -24.33
C VAL A 85 19.53 16.86 -25.07
N LEU A 86 18.19 16.82 -25.02
CA LEU A 86 17.41 15.81 -25.75
C LEU A 86 17.60 15.92 -27.27
N GLU A 87 17.52 17.13 -27.81
CA GLU A 87 17.71 17.38 -29.24
C GLU A 87 19.11 16.99 -29.73
N ARG A 88 20.17 17.51 -29.07
CA ARG A 88 21.56 17.28 -29.48
C ARG A 88 22.01 15.83 -29.32
N SER A 89 21.38 15.10 -28.41
CA SER A 89 21.72 13.70 -28.14
C SER A 89 20.90 12.71 -28.97
N GLY A 90 20.03 13.19 -29.86
CA GLY A 90 19.15 12.34 -30.67
C GLY A 90 18.03 11.66 -29.87
N LEU A 91 17.69 12.19 -28.70
CA LEU A 91 16.66 11.68 -27.80
C LEU A 91 15.31 12.40 -27.93
N ALA A 92 15.26 13.50 -28.71
CA ALA A 92 14.01 14.20 -28.99
C ALA A 92 12.96 13.25 -29.61
N GLY A 93 11.76 13.23 -29.02
CA GLY A 93 10.67 12.32 -29.38
C GLY A 93 10.89 10.86 -28.95
N LYS A 94 11.98 10.55 -28.24
CA LYS A 94 12.30 9.20 -27.74
C LYS A 94 12.15 9.09 -26.22
N VAL A 95 12.29 10.21 -25.51
CA VAL A 95 12.08 10.25 -24.06
C VAL A 95 10.62 10.43 -23.72
N VAL A 96 10.16 9.67 -22.73
CA VAL A 96 8.87 9.82 -22.06
C VAL A 96 9.12 10.26 -20.63
N ILE A 97 8.52 11.37 -20.22
CA ILE A 97 8.50 11.83 -18.84
C ILE A 97 7.21 11.31 -18.20
N GLN A 98 7.36 10.44 -17.22
CA GLN A 98 6.26 9.81 -16.52
C GLN A 98 5.99 10.53 -15.19
N TRP A 99 4.82 11.15 -15.11
CA TRP A 99 4.39 11.95 -13.97
C TRP A 99 3.59 11.08 -13.01
N TRP A 100 4.13 10.81 -11.81
CA TRP A 100 3.48 10.00 -10.79
C TRP A 100 3.03 10.88 -9.62
N ASN A 101 1.88 10.56 -9.02
CA ASN A 101 1.44 11.18 -7.78
C ASN A 101 0.54 10.22 -6.99
N TYR A 102 0.70 10.22 -5.66
CA TYR A 102 -0.19 9.49 -4.76
C TYR A 102 -1.18 10.42 -4.04
N THR A 103 -0.94 11.73 -4.05
CA THR A 103 -1.67 12.66 -3.18
C THR A 103 -2.80 13.38 -3.91
N MET A 104 -3.66 14.00 -3.09
CA MET A 104 -4.69 14.93 -3.52
C MET A 104 -4.49 16.28 -2.81
N PRO A 105 -4.74 17.43 -3.48
CA PRO A 105 -5.01 17.56 -4.92
C PRO A 105 -3.81 17.13 -5.76
N VAL A 106 -4.05 16.77 -7.02
CA VAL A 106 -2.96 16.44 -7.96
C VAL A 106 -2.14 17.70 -8.25
N PHE A 107 -0.82 17.56 -8.41
CA PHE A 107 0.03 18.67 -8.82
C PHE A 107 -0.16 18.96 -10.33
N PRO A 108 0.12 20.19 -10.79
CA PRO A 108 0.09 20.51 -12.21
C PRO A 108 1.24 19.84 -12.95
N VAL A 109 0.98 19.28 -14.14
CA VAL A 109 2.01 18.66 -14.99
C VAL A 109 2.63 19.69 -15.95
N LYS A 110 3.82 19.40 -16.46
CA LYS A 110 4.50 20.24 -17.45
C LYS A 110 4.76 19.49 -18.74
N ALA A 111 4.38 20.08 -19.88
CA ALA A 111 4.82 19.62 -21.19
C ALA A 111 6.27 20.06 -21.45
N VAL A 112 7.09 19.15 -21.97
CA VAL A 112 8.53 19.38 -22.22
C VAL A 112 8.80 19.16 -23.69
N ARG A 113 9.39 20.15 -24.38
CA ARG A 113 9.65 20.02 -25.81
C ARG A 113 10.67 18.92 -26.06
N GLY A 114 10.39 18.08 -27.06
CA GLY A 114 11.23 16.93 -27.38
C GLY A 114 11.02 15.72 -26.46
N ALA A 115 10.09 15.76 -25.50
CA ALA A 115 9.67 14.58 -24.75
C ALA A 115 8.15 14.37 -24.86
N GLU A 116 7.71 13.12 -24.69
CA GLU A 116 6.29 12.83 -24.48
C GLU A 116 5.98 12.84 -22.98
N GLY A 117 4.82 13.38 -22.60
CA GLY A 117 4.32 13.31 -21.24
C GLY A 117 3.33 12.16 -21.07
N TRP A 118 3.54 11.32 -20.05
CA TRP A 118 2.61 10.27 -19.63
C TRP A 118 2.27 10.46 -18.16
N VAL A 119 1.06 10.08 -17.75
CA VAL A 119 0.65 10.07 -16.34
C VAL A 119 0.73 8.68 -15.74
N ALA A 120 1.05 8.61 -14.45
CA ALA A 120 1.10 7.38 -13.67
C ALA A 120 0.33 7.56 -12.36
N PRO A 121 -1.01 7.60 -12.41
CA PRO A 121 -1.79 7.68 -11.19
C PRO A 121 -1.62 6.45 -10.31
N SER A 122 -1.85 6.66 -9.02
CA SER A 122 -1.83 5.59 -8.04
C SER A 122 -2.99 4.64 -8.31
N THR A 123 -2.70 3.44 -8.78
CA THR A 123 -3.68 2.34 -8.73
C THR A 123 -3.66 1.64 -7.37
N GLY A 124 -2.77 2.06 -6.47
CA GLY A 124 -2.45 1.45 -5.20
C GLY A 124 -0.97 1.71 -4.91
N TRP A 125 -0.55 1.61 -3.65
CA TRP A 125 0.84 1.90 -3.28
C TRP A 125 1.72 0.65 -3.31
N LEU A 126 1.38 -0.38 -2.52
CA LEU A 126 2.07 -1.67 -2.54
C LEU A 126 1.05 -2.81 -2.75
N PRO A 127 1.30 -3.76 -3.67
CA PRO A 127 0.32 -4.76 -4.08
C PRO A 127 -0.24 -5.67 -2.98
N GLY A 128 0.51 -5.84 -1.88
CA GLY A 128 0.10 -6.66 -0.72
C GLY A 128 -0.70 -5.91 0.36
N MET A 129 -0.86 -4.59 0.25
CA MET A 129 -1.58 -3.79 1.24
C MET A 129 -3.08 -4.00 1.15
N PHE A 130 -3.78 -3.62 2.23
CA PHE A 130 -5.23 -3.40 2.24
C PHE A 130 -5.65 -2.48 1.09
N TYR A 131 -6.89 -2.66 0.61
CA TYR A 131 -7.47 -1.84 -0.45
C TYR A 131 -7.27 -0.34 -0.21
N GLN A 132 -7.02 0.41 -1.28
CA GLN A 132 -6.93 1.87 -1.28
C GLN A 132 -7.88 2.39 -2.35
N ASP A 133 -8.68 3.41 -2.05
CA ASP A 133 -9.51 4.05 -3.07
C ASP A 133 -8.76 5.23 -3.68
N ASN A 134 -8.31 5.07 -4.92
CA ASN A 134 -7.57 6.10 -5.65
C ASN A 134 -8.32 6.57 -6.91
N VAL A 135 -9.62 6.32 -7.00
CA VAL A 135 -10.41 6.69 -8.20
C VAL A 135 -10.38 8.21 -8.44
N ASP A 136 -10.43 9.02 -7.38
CA ASP A 136 -10.27 10.48 -7.50
C ASP A 136 -8.89 10.88 -8.04
N ASN A 137 -7.80 10.28 -7.51
CA ASN A 137 -6.44 10.55 -7.99
C ASN A 137 -6.29 10.17 -9.47
N ILE A 138 -6.81 9.00 -9.86
CA ILE A 138 -6.78 8.52 -11.25
C ILE A 138 -7.50 9.47 -12.18
N GLU A 139 -8.73 9.87 -11.83
CA GLU A 139 -9.49 10.80 -12.66
C GLU A 139 -8.76 12.14 -12.81
N ASN A 140 -8.31 12.74 -11.70
CA ASN A 140 -7.69 14.05 -11.72
C ASN A 140 -6.35 14.04 -12.48
N MET A 141 -5.49 13.04 -12.29
CA MET A 141 -4.24 12.94 -13.03
C MET A 141 -4.46 12.71 -14.52
N ILE A 142 -5.44 11.90 -14.92
CA ILE A 142 -5.73 11.72 -16.35
C ILE A 142 -6.26 13.02 -16.96
N ASN A 143 -7.18 13.72 -16.28
CA ASN A 143 -7.68 15.02 -16.76
C ASN A 143 -6.54 16.03 -16.92
N GLU A 144 -5.66 16.14 -15.91
CA GLU A 144 -4.48 16.99 -15.94
C GLU A 144 -3.56 16.66 -17.13
N GLY A 145 -3.24 15.38 -17.35
CA GLY A 145 -2.45 14.97 -18.51
C GLY A 145 -3.11 15.33 -19.84
N VAL A 146 -4.43 15.19 -19.95
CA VAL A 146 -5.19 15.49 -21.17
C VAL A 146 -5.18 16.99 -21.48
N GLU A 147 -5.31 17.84 -20.46
CA GLU A 147 -5.18 19.29 -20.59
C GLU A 147 -3.81 19.68 -21.17
N HIS A 148 -2.77 18.90 -20.87
CA HIS A 148 -1.41 19.07 -21.38
C HIS A 148 -1.06 18.20 -22.60
N SER A 149 -2.05 17.60 -23.26
CA SER A 149 -1.87 16.76 -24.46
C SER A 149 -0.94 15.54 -24.26
N PHE A 150 -0.91 14.99 -23.05
CA PHE A 150 -0.17 13.77 -22.73
C PHE A 150 -0.76 12.57 -23.46
N ARG A 151 0.11 11.62 -23.83
CA ARG A 151 -0.23 10.53 -24.77
C ARG A 151 -0.35 9.15 -24.13
N GLY A 152 -0.03 9.04 -22.84
CA GLY A 152 0.00 7.75 -22.16
C GLY A 152 -0.45 7.85 -20.72
N ALA A 153 -1.00 6.74 -20.23
CA ALA A 153 -1.32 6.53 -18.84
C ALA A 153 -0.85 5.13 -18.44
N VAL A 154 -0.29 5.00 -17.25
CA VAL A 154 0.26 3.74 -16.75
C VAL A 154 -0.17 3.55 -15.30
N ALA A 155 -0.46 2.31 -14.91
CA ALA A 155 -0.69 2.00 -13.51
C ALA A 155 0.62 2.14 -12.75
N TYR A 156 0.66 2.99 -11.72
CA TYR A 156 1.87 3.16 -10.91
C TYR A 156 2.36 1.85 -10.28
N ALA A 157 1.46 1.08 -9.69
CA ALA A 157 1.80 -0.14 -8.97
C ALA A 157 1.61 -1.41 -9.80
N LEU A 158 2.32 -2.47 -9.39
CA LEU A 158 2.06 -3.83 -9.86
C LEU A 158 0.60 -4.21 -9.56
N TYR A 159 -0.01 -4.94 -10.50
CA TYR A 159 -1.39 -5.36 -10.38
C TYR A 159 -1.67 -6.14 -9.09
N SER A 160 -2.73 -5.71 -8.39
CA SER A 160 -3.33 -6.39 -7.25
C SER A 160 -4.82 -6.62 -7.48
N PRO A 161 -5.34 -7.84 -7.26
CA PRO A 161 -6.78 -8.07 -7.24
C PRO A 161 -7.50 -7.16 -6.26
N SER A 162 -6.89 -6.87 -5.10
CA SER A 162 -7.43 -5.93 -4.12
C SER A 162 -7.64 -4.55 -4.72
N PHE A 163 -6.75 -4.12 -5.64
CA PHE A 163 -6.81 -2.82 -6.31
C PHE A 163 -7.52 -2.82 -7.66
N ARG A 164 -8.20 -3.91 -8.02
CA ARG A 164 -8.79 -4.06 -9.35
C ARG A 164 -9.71 -2.92 -9.74
N ARG A 165 -10.49 -2.36 -8.81
CA ARG A 165 -11.35 -1.21 -9.08
C ARG A 165 -10.56 0.00 -9.58
N ASN A 166 -9.39 0.26 -8.99
CA ASN A 166 -8.51 1.34 -9.43
C ASN A 166 -7.94 1.04 -10.82
N THR A 167 -7.50 -0.20 -11.09
CA THR A 167 -7.03 -0.59 -12.42
C THR A 167 -8.13 -0.48 -13.48
N ALA A 168 -9.37 -0.86 -13.15
CA ALA A 168 -10.52 -0.72 -14.02
C ALA A 168 -10.87 0.77 -14.26
N CYS A 169 -10.78 1.60 -13.22
CA CYS A 169 -10.96 3.05 -13.35
C CYS A 169 -9.92 3.67 -14.28
N LEU A 170 -8.63 3.31 -14.10
CA LEU A 170 -7.56 3.77 -14.98
C LEU A 170 -7.85 3.35 -16.43
N ALA A 171 -8.14 2.07 -16.68
CA ALA A 171 -8.43 1.58 -18.02
C ALA A 171 -9.62 2.32 -18.66
N GLU A 172 -10.71 2.46 -17.91
CA GLU A 172 -11.92 3.13 -18.38
C GLU A 172 -11.65 4.62 -18.68
N LYS A 173 -11.01 5.33 -17.76
CA LYS A 173 -10.74 6.76 -17.88
C LYS A 173 -9.69 7.05 -18.96
N SER A 174 -8.70 6.18 -19.14
CA SER A 174 -7.70 6.32 -20.20
C SER A 174 -8.27 6.04 -21.59
N TRP A 175 -9.22 5.11 -21.72
CA TRP A 175 -9.83 4.77 -23.01
C TRP A 175 -11.00 5.70 -23.37
N ASN A 176 -11.80 6.07 -22.37
CA ASN A 176 -13.01 6.89 -22.50
C ASN A 176 -12.83 8.23 -21.79
N THR A 177 -11.79 8.97 -22.19
CA THR A 177 -11.31 10.19 -21.54
C THR A 177 -12.35 11.32 -21.41
N ARG A 178 -13.39 11.31 -22.25
CA ARG A 178 -14.48 12.29 -22.15
C ARG A 178 -15.16 12.17 -20.78
N LYS A 179 -15.38 13.32 -20.13
CA LYS A 179 -15.90 13.45 -18.75
C LYS A 179 -17.01 12.44 -18.44
N ARG A 180 -16.66 11.40 -17.68
CA ARG A 180 -17.59 10.64 -16.84
C ARG A 180 -17.23 10.96 -15.41
N ASP A 181 -18.24 11.29 -14.62
CA ASP A 181 -18.05 11.44 -13.19
C ASP A 181 -17.84 10.07 -12.53
N ILE A 182 -17.23 10.11 -11.36
CA ILE A 182 -16.92 8.93 -10.54
C ILE A 182 -18.18 8.15 -10.17
N ALA A 183 -19.31 8.82 -9.97
CA ALA A 183 -20.56 8.15 -9.59
C ALA A 183 -21.08 7.27 -10.74
N ASP A 184 -20.90 7.70 -11.98
CA ASP A 184 -21.20 6.88 -13.15
C ASP A 184 -20.28 5.67 -13.27
N PHE A 185 -18.97 5.86 -13.05
CA PHE A 185 -18.03 4.75 -12.97
C PHE A 185 -18.42 3.74 -11.88
N ASP A 186 -18.78 4.21 -10.67
CA ASP A 186 -19.19 3.34 -9.57
C ASP A 186 -20.41 2.49 -9.92
N ARG A 187 -21.42 3.07 -10.60
CA ARG A 187 -22.60 2.32 -11.05
C ARG A 187 -22.24 1.26 -12.08
N GLN A 188 -21.42 1.61 -13.08
CA GLN A 188 -21.02 0.68 -14.14
C GLN A 188 -20.16 -0.45 -13.58
N TYR A 189 -19.16 -0.13 -12.76
CA TYR A 189 -18.30 -1.11 -12.13
C TYR A 189 -19.10 -2.03 -11.20
N ALA A 190 -20.07 -1.50 -10.44
CA ALA A 190 -20.98 -2.32 -9.65
C ALA A 190 -21.79 -3.29 -10.53
N GLY A 191 -22.42 -2.81 -11.60
CA GLY A 191 -23.17 -3.66 -12.54
C GLY A 191 -22.30 -4.68 -13.29
N TRP A 192 -20.99 -4.43 -13.39
CA TRP A 192 -20.03 -5.40 -13.94
C TRP A 192 -19.65 -6.51 -12.96
N ILE A 193 -19.66 -6.24 -11.65
CA ILE A 193 -19.28 -7.22 -10.62
C ILE A 193 -20.48 -8.04 -10.13
N VAL A 194 -21.67 -7.42 -10.00
CA VAL A 194 -22.86 -8.08 -9.44
C VAL A 194 -24.02 -8.14 -10.43
N ALA A 195 -24.73 -9.26 -10.42
CA ALA A 195 -25.93 -9.49 -11.26
C ALA A 195 -27.19 -8.79 -10.71
N ASN A 196 -27.19 -8.46 -9.42
CA ASN A 196 -28.29 -7.81 -8.71
C ASN A 196 -27.75 -6.78 -7.71
N GLU A 197 -28.61 -5.94 -7.15
CA GLU A 197 -28.25 -4.99 -6.08
C GLU A 197 -27.15 -3.98 -6.46
N ALA A 198 -26.91 -3.71 -7.76
CA ALA A 198 -25.82 -2.86 -8.23
C ALA A 198 -25.80 -1.46 -7.59
N GLU A 199 -26.97 -0.84 -7.39
CA GLU A 199 -27.05 0.48 -6.75
C GLU A 199 -26.63 0.44 -5.28
N ARG A 200 -27.02 -0.61 -4.55
CA ARG A 200 -26.58 -0.84 -3.17
C ARG A 200 -25.08 -1.12 -3.12
N TRP A 201 -24.57 -1.87 -4.09
CA TRP A 201 -23.15 -2.14 -4.25
C TRP A 201 -22.34 -0.87 -4.50
N ALA A 202 -22.82 0.02 -5.39
CA ALA A 202 -22.21 1.33 -5.61
C ALA A 202 -22.20 2.17 -4.32
N LYS A 203 -23.27 2.14 -3.50
CA LYS A 203 -23.29 2.76 -2.17
C LYS A 203 -22.26 2.14 -1.22
N GLY A 204 -22.09 0.82 -1.25
CA GLY A 204 -21.05 0.09 -0.52
C GLY A 204 -19.63 0.50 -0.93
N MET A 205 -19.38 0.72 -2.22
CA MET A 205 -18.10 1.27 -2.71
C MET A 205 -17.87 2.69 -2.23
N GLY A 206 -18.90 3.54 -2.20
CA GLY A 206 -18.80 4.87 -1.59
C GLY A 206 -18.47 4.82 -0.08
N ALA A 207 -18.95 3.80 0.64
CA ALA A 207 -18.56 3.57 2.03
C ALA A 207 -17.11 3.09 2.16
N MET A 208 -16.65 2.22 1.24
CA MET A 208 -15.24 1.84 1.12
C MET A 208 -14.36 3.06 0.81
N ARG A 209 -14.80 3.98 -0.06
CA ARG A 209 -14.05 5.21 -0.32
C ARG A 209 -13.76 5.98 0.96
N LYS A 210 -14.76 6.17 1.81
CA LYS A 210 -14.61 6.86 3.11
C LYS A 210 -13.64 6.15 4.07
N LEU A 211 -13.41 4.84 3.91
CA LEU A 211 -12.42 4.10 4.69
C LEU A 211 -10.99 4.41 4.24
N PHE A 212 -10.78 4.65 2.95
CA PHE A 212 -9.46 4.59 2.32
C PHE A 212 -9.04 5.83 1.56
N GLU A 213 -9.92 6.82 1.42
CA GLU A 213 -9.56 8.19 1.06
C GLU A 213 -8.46 8.63 2.03
N TYR A 214 -7.39 9.26 1.52
CA TYR A 214 -6.18 9.67 2.23
C TYR A 214 -6.49 10.43 3.52
N SER A 215 -6.75 9.67 4.58
CA SER A 215 -7.31 10.13 5.85
C SER A 215 -6.55 9.48 7.00
N SER A 216 -6.86 9.92 8.22
CA SER A 216 -6.35 9.29 9.44
C SER A 216 -6.56 7.77 9.46
N THR A 217 -7.61 7.25 8.82
CA THR A 217 -7.86 5.80 8.70
C THR A 217 -6.77 5.06 7.93
N PHE A 218 -6.30 5.64 6.82
CA PHE A 218 -5.21 5.05 6.03
C PHE A 218 -3.93 4.92 6.86
N VAL A 219 -3.57 5.98 7.59
CA VAL A 219 -2.41 5.98 8.49
C VAL A 219 -2.57 4.93 9.59
N LEU A 220 -3.75 4.83 10.19
CA LEU A 220 -4.03 3.82 11.22
C LEU A 220 -3.85 2.39 10.70
N LEU A 221 -4.34 2.10 9.49
CA LEU A 221 -4.19 0.79 8.87
C LEU A 221 -2.74 0.50 8.43
N LEU A 222 -2.00 1.53 7.98
CA LEU A 222 -0.56 1.42 7.74
C LEU A 222 0.19 1.02 9.01
N GLU A 223 -0.14 1.63 10.16
CA GLU A 223 0.51 1.31 11.42
C GLU A 223 0.27 -0.14 11.84
N ILE A 224 -0.81 -0.79 11.39
CA ILE A 224 -1.04 -2.22 11.65
C ILE A 224 -0.17 -3.08 10.73
N GLY A 225 -0.10 -2.77 9.43
CA GLY A 225 0.18 -3.79 8.43
C GLY A 225 1.31 -3.53 7.45
N VAL A 226 1.96 -2.37 7.42
CA VAL A 226 2.93 -2.07 6.36
C VAL A 226 4.01 -1.12 6.90
N PHE A 227 5.28 -1.48 6.74
CA PHE A 227 6.48 -0.72 7.17
C PHE A 227 6.72 -0.60 8.68
N SER A 228 5.75 -0.96 9.51
CA SER A 228 5.93 -0.94 10.97
C SER A 228 6.45 -2.27 11.51
N GLY A 229 6.22 -3.39 10.81
CA GLY A 229 6.87 -4.67 11.08
C GLY A 229 8.33 -4.63 10.64
N ASN A 230 9.16 -3.88 11.36
CA ASN A 230 10.60 -3.81 11.12
C ASN A 230 11.32 -4.48 12.29
N SER A 231 12.34 -5.28 12.00
CA SER A 231 13.30 -5.80 12.99
C SER A 231 14.20 -4.68 13.56
N ASP A 232 14.01 -3.44 13.10
CA ASP A 232 14.66 -2.26 13.63
C ASP A 232 14.33 -2.07 15.12
N SER A 233 15.33 -2.35 15.95
CA SER A 233 15.33 -2.15 17.39
C SER A 233 14.90 -0.74 17.84
N TYR A 234 15.03 0.27 16.96
CA TYR A 234 14.63 1.65 17.26
C TYR A 234 13.12 1.89 17.10
N ARG A 235 12.39 0.98 16.45
CA ARG A 235 10.94 1.09 16.21
C ARG A 235 10.23 -0.23 16.54
N PRO A 236 10.19 -0.64 17.81
CA PRO A 236 9.62 -1.92 18.20
C PRO A 236 8.13 -1.99 17.86
N TYR A 237 7.76 -2.98 17.06
CA TYR A 237 6.38 -3.28 16.70
C TYR A 237 5.88 -4.51 17.45
N PRO A 238 4.63 -4.53 17.93
CA PRO A 238 3.59 -3.49 17.84
C PRO A 238 3.63 -2.46 18.99
N ALA A 239 4.73 -2.36 19.75
CA ALA A 239 4.79 -1.52 20.96
C ALA A 239 4.41 -0.05 20.71
N ARG A 240 4.84 0.55 19.59
CA ARG A 240 4.52 1.94 19.24
C ARG A 240 3.02 2.17 19.06
N ILE A 241 2.35 1.32 18.29
CA ILE A 241 0.92 1.44 18.03
C ILE A 241 0.10 1.17 19.30
N ILE A 242 0.47 0.16 20.09
CA ILE A 242 -0.16 -0.11 21.38
C ILE A 242 -0.09 1.12 22.29
N ARG A 243 1.09 1.73 22.44
CA ARG A 243 1.24 2.96 23.25
C ARG A 243 0.36 4.10 22.73
N SER A 244 0.26 4.29 21.42
CA SER A 244 -0.58 5.34 20.83
C SER A 244 -2.07 5.12 21.14
N VAL A 245 -2.55 3.87 21.04
CA VAL A 245 -3.95 3.50 21.36
C VAL A 245 -4.22 3.61 22.87
N LEU A 246 -3.26 3.28 23.72
CA LEU A 246 -3.39 3.40 25.17
C LEU A 246 -3.33 4.86 25.66
N ALA A 247 -2.56 5.72 24.99
CA ALA A 247 -2.36 7.11 25.39
C ALA A 247 -3.59 7.99 25.14
N THR A 248 -4.41 7.67 24.14
CA THR A 248 -5.60 8.47 23.80
C THR A 248 -6.80 7.60 23.45
N ASP A 249 -7.96 7.91 24.04
CA ASP A 249 -9.23 7.29 23.65
C ASP A 249 -9.61 7.61 22.20
N GLY A 250 -9.08 8.71 21.65
CA GLY A 250 -9.28 9.11 20.25
C GLY A 250 -8.81 8.06 19.25
N THR A 251 -7.57 7.56 19.39
CA THR A 251 -7.03 6.53 18.48
C THR A 251 -7.81 5.22 18.60
N HIS A 252 -8.16 4.81 19.82
CA HIS A 252 -8.97 3.61 20.04
C HIS A 252 -10.37 3.74 19.41
N LYS A 253 -11.01 4.91 19.54
CA LYS A 253 -12.31 5.19 18.93
C LYS A 253 -12.20 5.19 17.41
N ALA A 254 -11.13 5.75 16.84
CA ALA A 254 -10.90 5.77 15.40
C ALA A 254 -10.86 4.34 14.82
N PHE A 255 -10.09 3.43 15.42
CA PHE A 255 -10.09 2.02 15.01
C PHE A 255 -11.48 1.37 15.06
N ARG A 256 -12.26 1.63 16.12
CA ARG A 256 -13.64 1.09 16.22
C ARG A 256 -14.56 1.66 15.14
N VAL A 257 -14.41 2.94 14.79
CA VAL A 257 -15.16 3.59 13.70
C VAL A 257 -14.77 2.96 12.36
N THR A 258 -13.48 2.84 12.06
CA THR A 258 -12.98 2.16 10.85
C THR A 258 -13.51 0.74 10.73
N ARG A 259 -13.45 -0.05 11.81
CA ARG A 259 -14.02 -1.40 11.84
C ARG A 259 -15.52 -1.41 11.53
N THR A 260 -16.27 -0.46 12.08
CA THR A 260 -17.72 -0.35 11.86
C THR A 260 -18.04 -0.01 10.41
N LEU A 261 -17.29 0.92 9.82
CA LEU A 261 -17.41 1.27 8.41
C LEU A 261 -17.10 0.07 7.49
N ALA A 262 -16.05 -0.72 7.81
CA ALA A 262 -15.72 -1.94 7.07
C ALA A 262 -16.81 -3.02 7.18
N ARG A 263 -17.42 -3.20 8.37
CA ARG A 263 -18.56 -4.10 8.56
C ARG A 263 -19.78 -3.67 7.75
N ASN A 264 -20.07 -2.36 7.73
CA ASN A 264 -21.20 -1.83 6.95
C ASN A 264 -20.98 -2.02 5.44
N ALA A 265 -19.74 -1.85 4.96
CA ALA A 265 -19.38 -2.16 3.58
C ALA A 265 -19.55 -3.65 3.27
N LEU A 266 -19.05 -4.55 4.13
CA LEU A 266 -19.22 -5.99 3.97
C LEU A 266 -20.70 -6.40 3.88
N LEU A 267 -21.55 -5.88 4.76
CA LEU A 267 -23.00 -6.13 4.73
C LEU A 267 -23.69 -5.62 3.45
N ALA A 268 -23.13 -4.61 2.79
CA ALA A 268 -23.59 -4.20 1.48
C ALA A 268 -23.18 -5.21 0.40
N PHE A 269 -21.97 -5.77 0.53
CA PHE A 269 -21.37 -6.68 -0.44
C PHE A 269 -21.86 -8.13 -0.35
N GLU A 270 -22.26 -8.61 0.82
CA GLU A 270 -22.74 -9.99 1.04
C GLU A 270 -24.06 -10.30 0.32
N ARG A 271 -24.91 -9.29 0.08
CA ARG A 271 -26.23 -9.51 -0.55
C ARG A 271 -26.20 -9.57 -2.08
N GLY A 272 -25.11 -9.15 -2.71
CA GLY A 272 -24.93 -9.22 -4.16
C GLY A 272 -24.56 -10.64 -4.60
N SER A 273 -25.18 -11.11 -5.68
CA SER A 273 -24.74 -12.30 -6.40
C SER A 273 -23.75 -11.89 -7.49
N PRO A 274 -22.69 -12.68 -7.73
CA PRO A 274 -21.72 -12.35 -8.76
C PRO A 274 -22.39 -12.31 -10.13
N ALA A 275 -22.00 -11.36 -10.97
CA ALA A 275 -22.23 -11.46 -12.39
C ALA A 275 -21.44 -12.66 -12.95
N ALA A 276 -21.83 -13.16 -14.12
CA ALA A 276 -21.20 -14.35 -14.71
C ALA A 276 -19.68 -14.18 -14.86
N GLY A 277 -18.90 -15.08 -14.24
CA GLY A 277 -17.44 -15.03 -14.27
C GLY A 277 -16.82 -13.94 -13.41
N LYS A 278 -17.51 -13.49 -12.36
CA LYS A 278 -17.08 -12.45 -11.41
C LYS A 278 -17.04 -12.92 -9.96
N GLU A 279 -17.11 -14.23 -9.74
CA GLU A 279 -17.09 -14.87 -8.43
C GLU A 279 -15.82 -14.49 -7.66
N TYR A 280 -14.67 -14.53 -8.34
CA TYR A 280 -13.38 -14.23 -7.75
C TYR A 280 -13.27 -12.76 -7.31
N GLU A 281 -13.63 -11.83 -8.20
CA GLU A 281 -13.55 -10.39 -7.95
C GLU A 281 -14.47 -9.98 -6.81
N LEU A 282 -15.68 -10.54 -6.78
CA LEU A 282 -16.62 -10.34 -5.70
C LEU A 282 -16.04 -10.84 -4.36
N GLU A 283 -15.40 -12.01 -4.38
CA GLU A 283 -14.80 -12.60 -3.17
C GLU A 283 -13.62 -11.79 -2.65
N VAL A 284 -12.74 -11.30 -3.53
CA VAL A 284 -11.63 -10.41 -3.16
C VAL A 284 -12.16 -9.16 -2.46
N ILE A 285 -13.22 -8.52 -2.98
CA ILE A 285 -13.79 -7.31 -2.38
C ILE A 285 -14.34 -7.59 -0.97
N ARG A 286 -15.00 -8.72 -0.78
CA ARG A 286 -15.51 -9.14 0.54
C ARG A 286 -14.38 -9.45 1.50
N PHE A 287 -13.36 -10.16 1.03
CA PHE A 287 -12.16 -10.46 1.79
C PHE A 287 -11.45 -9.19 2.26
N GLU A 288 -11.34 -8.15 1.43
CA GLU A 288 -10.74 -6.87 1.85
C GLU A 288 -11.45 -6.25 3.06
N CYS A 289 -12.78 -6.29 3.10
CA CYS A 289 -13.53 -5.83 4.27
C CYS A 289 -13.22 -6.70 5.50
N ARG A 290 -13.24 -8.03 5.35
CA ARG A 290 -12.90 -8.97 6.44
C ARG A 290 -11.48 -8.79 6.94
N ARG A 291 -10.53 -8.55 6.03
CA ARG A 291 -9.12 -8.26 6.35
C ARG A 291 -8.99 -7.04 7.23
N VAL A 292 -9.63 -5.92 6.88
CA VAL A 292 -9.61 -4.71 7.72
C VAL A 292 -10.25 -4.96 9.07
N ILE A 293 -11.38 -5.68 9.12
CA ILE A 293 -12.07 -5.99 10.38
C ILE A 293 -11.19 -6.84 11.29
N GLY A 294 -10.66 -7.96 10.79
CA GLY A 294 -9.88 -8.91 11.57
C GLY A 294 -8.57 -8.33 12.06
N LEU A 295 -7.87 -7.52 11.24
CA LEU A 295 -6.65 -6.84 11.66
C LEU A 295 -6.90 -5.82 12.78
N ILE A 296 -8.00 -5.07 12.71
CA ILE A 296 -8.36 -4.14 13.79
C ILE A 296 -8.78 -4.90 15.05
N ASP A 297 -9.58 -5.96 14.90
CA ASP A 297 -10.02 -6.77 16.04
C ASP A 297 -8.82 -7.41 16.75
N ALA A 298 -7.85 -7.96 16.02
CA ALA A 298 -6.61 -8.50 16.58
C ALA A 298 -5.77 -7.43 17.32
N LEU A 299 -5.56 -6.26 16.73
CA LEU A 299 -4.84 -5.15 17.39
C LEU A 299 -5.56 -4.71 18.66
N LEU A 300 -6.87 -4.45 18.59
CA LEU A 300 -7.64 -3.96 19.74
C LEU A 300 -7.74 -5.01 20.85
N GLY A 301 -7.83 -6.29 20.50
CA GLY A 301 -7.75 -7.41 21.44
C GLY A 301 -6.43 -7.39 22.23
N LEU A 302 -5.30 -7.24 21.53
CA LEU A 302 -3.99 -7.09 22.16
C LEU A 302 -3.90 -5.84 23.05
N VAL A 303 -4.38 -4.70 22.58
CA VAL A 303 -4.39 -3.45 23.36
C VAL A 303 -5.23 -3.60 24.63
N ASP A 304 -6.42 -4.16 24.52
CA ASP A 304 -7.32 -4.36 25.67
C ASP A 304 -6.72 -5.37 26.66
N ALA A 305 -6.01 -6.39 26.19
CA ALA A 305 -5.26 -7.33 27.02
C ALA A 305 -4.12 -6.61 27.79
N VAL A 306 -3.31 -5.79 27.12
CA VAL A 306 -2.25 -5.00 27.76
C VAL A 306 -2.84 -4.02 28.79
N ARG A 307 -3.93 -3.33 28.45
CA ARG A 307 -4.63 -2.42 29.37
C ARG A 307 -5.16 -3.16 30.60
N ALA A 308 -5.74 -4.34 30.42
CA ALA A 308 -6.23 -5.15 31.53
C ALA A 308 -5.07 -5.66 32.40
N TYR A 309 -3.98 -6.11 31.79
CA TYR A 309 -2.76 -6.51 32.46
C TYR A 309 -2.16 -5.38 33.32
N GLU A 310 -2.00 -4.18 32.76
CA GLU A 310 -1.47 -3.03 33.49
C GLU A 310 -2.35 -2.60 34.67
N ARG A 311 -3.68 -2.70 34.53
CA ARG A 311 -4.62 -2.46 35.63
C ARG A 311 -4.46 -3.49 36.75
N ILE A 312 -4.31 -4.77 36.41
CA ILE A 312 -4.06 -5.83 37.39
C ILE A 312 -2.70 -5.63 38.07
N ALA A 313 -1.67 -5.26 37.32
CA ALA A 313 -0.31 -5.03 37.83
C ALA A 313 -0.24 -3.89 38.86
N ARG A 314 -1.05 -2.84 38.67
CA ARG A 314 -1.16 -1.70 39.61
C ARG A 314 -2.20 -1.90 40.72
N GLY A 315 -3.01 -2.95 40.61
CA GLY A 315 -4.12 -3.24 41.51
C GLY A 315 -3.76 -4.24 42.63
N PRO A 316 -4.74 -4.60 43.48
CA PRO A 316 -4.56 -5.60 44.52
C PRO A 316 -4.23 -6.99 43.96
N ALA A 317 -3.46 -7.79 44.70
CA ALA A 317 -3.08 -9.15 44.31
C ALA A 317 -4.29 -10.07 43.99
N ALA A 318 -5.42 -9.87 44.68
CA ALA A 318 -6.66 -10.61 44.41
C ALA A 318 -7.13 -10.52 42.93
N GLY A 319 -6.83 -9.41 42.25
CA GLY A 319 -7.17 -9.22 40.84
C GLY A 319 -6.33 -10.05 39.87
N ARG A 320 -5.21 -10.64 40.32
CA ARG A 320 -4.29 -11.43 39.48
C ARG A 320 -4.88 -12.77 39.03
N SER A 321 -5.91 -13.26 39.71
CA SER A 321 -6.71 -14.42 39.26
C SER A 321 -7.36 -14.19 37.88
N GLY A 322 -7.54 -12.94 37.46
CA GLY A 322 -8.09 -12.58 36.15
C GLY A 322 -7.11 -12.72 34.98
N LEU A 323 -5.82 -13.00 35.21
CA LEU A 323 -4.82 -13.09 34.14
C LEU A 323 -5.13 -14.20 33.13
N GLY A 324 -5.61 -15.36 33.58
CA GLY A 324 -5.96 -16.49 32.72
C GLY A 324 -7.09 -16.15 31.74
N ALA A 325 -8.14 -15.50 32.21
CA ALA A 325 -9.26 -15.08 31.37
C ALA A 325 -8.87 -14.05 30.28
N ILE A 326 -7.86 -13.21 30.57
CA ILE A 326 -7.28 -12.29 29.56
C ILE A 326 -6.52 -13.11 28.51
N GLY A 327 -5.70 -14.08 28.95
CA GLY A 327 -4.96 -14.99 28.07
C GLY A 327 -5.89 -15.75 27.12
N GLU A 328 -6.91 -16.42 27.65
CA GLU A 328 -7.90 -17.17 26.84
C GLU A 328 -8.64 -16.31 25.82
N ARG A 329 -8.92 -15.03 26.15
CA ARG A 329 -9.51 -14.10 25.17
C ARG A 329 -8.53 -13.80 24.05
N LEU A 330 -7.27 -13.56 24.40
CA LEU A 330 -6.23 -13.23 23.43
C LEU A 330 -5.90 -14.44 22.52
N GLU A 331 -5.98 -15.66 23.04
CA GLU A 331 -5.89 -16.90 22.24
C GLU A 331 -7.02 -17.00 21.21
N ARG A 332 -8.27 -16.66 21.58
CA ARG A 332 -9.37 -16.60 20.60
C ARG A 332 -9.15 -15.53 19.53
N ASP A 333 -8.59 -14.37 19.90
CA ASP A 333 -8.25 -13.32 18.94
C ASP A 333 -7.10 -13.79 18.01
N LEU A 334 -6.15 -14.58 18.52
CA LEU A 334 -5.09 -15.23 17.74
C LEU A 334 -5.66 -16.24 16.73
N GLU A 335 -6.56 -17.12 17.17
CA GLU A 335 -7.25 -18.09 16.31
C GLU A 335 -8.01 -17.39 15.18
N ALA A 336 -8.72 -16.31 15.50
CA ALA A 336 -9.44 -15.52 14.49
C ALA A 336 -8.49 -14.87 13.47
N LEU A 337 -7.32 -14.39 13.90
CA LEU A 337 -6.28 -13.89 13.00
C LEU A 337 -5.72 -15.03 12.13
N ASP A 338 -5.49 -16.22 12.68
CA ASP A 338 -4.99 -17.38 11.93
C ASP A 338 -5.97 -17.82 10.84
N VAL A 339 -7.27 -17.80 11.13
CA VAL A 339 -8.32 -18.04 10.12
C VAL A 339 -8.25 -16.99 8.99
N LEU A 340 -8.08 -15.71 9.32
CA LEU A 340 -7.94 -14.66 8.31
C LEU A 340 -6.69 -14.86 7.44
N LEU A 341 -5.56 -15.25 8.03
CA LEU A 341 -4.31 -15.50 7.31
C LEU A 341 -4.42 -16.72 6.39
N ALA A 342 -5.16 -17.76 6.79
CA ALA A 342 -5.46 -18.91 5.95
C ALA A 342 -6.43 -18.55 4.80
N GLU A 343 -7.43 -17.71 5.07
CA GLU A 343 -8.35 -17.20 4.04
C GLU A 343 -7.58 -16.40 2.98
N MET A 344 -6.62 -15.57 3.39
CA MET A 344 -5.75 -14.81 2.49
C MET A 344 -5.01 -15.70 1.49
N GLN A 345 -4.53 -16.88 1.92
CA GLN A 345 -3.87 -17.85 1.05
C GLN A 345 -4.82 -18.42 -0.02
N THR A 346 -6.12 -18.47 0.30
CA THR A 346 -7.15 -19.00 -0.59
C THR A 346 -7.63 -17.94 -1.59
N VAL A 347 -7.72 -16.68 -1.16
CA VAL A 347 -8.30 -15.58 -1.95
C VAL A 347 -7.25 -14.81 -2.77
N LEU A 348 -6.06 -14.57 -2.22
CA LEU A 348 -5.03 -13.79 -2.90
C LEU A 348 -4.07 -14.68 -3.72
N PRO A 349 -3.51 -14.16 -4.82
CA PRO A 349 -2.53 -14.90 -5.59
C PRO A 349 -1.25 -15.12 -4.77
N ALA A 350 -0.57 -16.25 -5.02
CA ALA A 350 0.57 -16.70 -4.20
C ALA A 350 1.67 -15.64 -4.01
N TYR A 351 1.93 -14.81 -5.03
CA TYR A 351 2.95 -13.76 -4.96
C TYR A 351 2.59 -12.60 -3.99
N MET A 352 1.33 -12.51 -3.54
CA MET A 352 0.87 -11.50 -2.57
C MET A 352 0.79 -12.03 -1.15
N VAL A 353 0.48 -13.33 -1.00
CA VAL A 353 0.32 -13.98 0.31
C VAL A 353 1.56 -13.79 1.17
N TYR A 354 2.76 -13.94 0.60
CA TYR A 354 4.01 -13.80 1.34
C TYR A 354 4.20 -12.40 1.95
N VAL A 355 3.79 -11.35 1.24
CA VAL A 355 3.88 -9.98 1.75
C VAL A 355 2.90 -9.79 2.90
N GLY A 356 1.64 -10.20 2.74
CA GLY A 356 0.65 -10.11 3.80
C GLY A 356 1.05 -10.90 5.05
N TRP A 357 1.48 -12.15 4.89
CA TRP A 357 1.93 -13.00 6.00
C TRP A 357 3.15 -12.45 6.73
N ARG A 358 4.14 -11.91 6.00
CA ARG A 358 5.30 -11.27 6.65
C ARG A 358 4.84 -10.14 7.57
N GLU A 359 4.01 -9.25 7.07
CA GLU A 359 3.62 -8.05 7.83
C GLU A 359 2.72 -8.40 9.02
N TYR A 360 1.73 -9.27 8.82
CA TYR A 360 0.77 -9.63 9.87
C TYR A 360 1.32 -10.69 10.84
N GLY A 361 2.37 -11.41 10.44
CA GLY A 361 3.09 -12.36 11.29
C GLY A 361 3.69 -11.71 12.53
N PHE A 362 4.13 -10.45 12.45
CA PHE A 362 4.61 -9.73 13.62
C PHE A 362 3.50 -9.45 14.65
N LEU A 363 2.29 -9.10 14.19
CA LEU A 363 1.14 -8.90 15.09
C LEU A 363 0.71 -10.21 15.71
N ARG A 364 0.60 -11.26 14.89
CA ARG A 364 0.33 -12.63 15.32
C ARG A 364 1.30 -13.06 16.42
N GLU A 365 2.58 -12.79 16.23
CA GLU A 365 3.60 -13.19 17.18
C GLU A 365 3.54 -12.41 18.49
N ALA A 366 3.25 -11.10 18.41
CA ALA A 366 3.03 -10.29 19.60
C ALA A 366 1.82 -10.78 20.42
N ILE A 367 0.73 -11.16 19.75
CA ILE A 367 -0.46 -11.74 20.38
C ILE A 367 -0.11 -13.06 21.06
N ARG A 368 0.59 -13.97 20.35
CA ARG A 368 1.04 -15.25 20.90
C ARG A 368 1.92 -15.07 22.13
N ALA A 369 2.98 -14.27 22.03
CA ALA A 369 3.91 -14.04 23.13
C ALA A 369 3.20 -13.46 24.37
N GLN A 370 2.25 -12.54 24.16
CA GLN A 370 1.48 -11.95 25.26
C GLN A 370 0.51 -12.97 25.89
N ALA A 371 -0.13 -13.83 25.08
CA ALA A 371 -0.99 -14.90 25.57
C ALA A 371 -0.19 -15.93 26.38
N GLU A 372 0.96 -16.38 25.88
CA GLU A 372 1.88 -17.29 26.57
C GLU A 372 2.34 -16.69 27.92
N GLN A 373 2.73 -15.40 27.93
CA GLN A 373 3.08 -14.70 29.17
C GLN A 373 1.93 -14.72 30.19
N LEU A 374 0.71 -14.43 29.75
CA LEU A 374 -0.47 -14.42 30.62
C LEU A 374 -0.79 -15.81 31.17
N GLY A 375 -0.69 -16.85 30.33
CA GLY A 375 -0.89 -18.24 30.73
C GLY A 375 0.13 -18.69 31.79
N HIS A 376 1.42 -18.37 31.59
CA HIS A 376 2.45 -18.65 32.57
C HIS A 376 2.20 -17.95 33.92
N LEU A 377 1.86 -16.66 33.89
CA LEU A 377 1.59 -15.89 35.11
C LEU A 377 0.31 -16.34 35.83
N ALA A 378 -0.70 -16.80 35.08
CA ALA A 378 -1.92 -17.35 35.65
C ALA A 378 -1.72 -18.71 36.35
N GLY A 379 -0.67 -19.46 35.98
CA GLY A 379 -0.30 -20.72 36.62
C GLY A 379 0.64 -20.58 37.84
N ASP A 380 1.22 -19.40 38.06
CA ASP A 380 2.24 -19.18 39.09
C ASP A 380 1.61 -18.74 40.43
N ARG A 381 1.70 -19.60 41.45
CA ARG A 381 1.16 -19.32 42.79
C ARG A 381 1.77 -18.09 43.45
N ALA A 382 3.08 -17.86 43.29
CA ALA A 382 3.77 -16.72 43.91
C ALA A 382 3.35 -15.40 43.26
N VAL A 383 3.04 -15.44 41.96
CA VAL A 383 2.42 -14.31 41.26
C VAL A 383 1.00 -14.08 41.77
N LEU A 384 0.17 -15.12 41.85
CA LEU A 384 -1.22 -14.98 42.29
C LEU A 384 -1.36 -14.54 43.75
N SER A 385 -0.46 -14.98 44.64
CA SER A 385 -0.46 -14.61 46.06
C SER A 385 0.06 -13.19 46.32
N GLY A 386 0.76 -12.58 45.36
CA GLY A 386 1.37 -11.26 45.53
C GLY A 386 2.83 -11.28 46.00
N GLU A 387 3.41 -12.46 46.21
CA GLU A 387 4.82 -12.63 46.65
C GLU A 387 5.82 -12.07 45.63
N VAL A 388 5.49 -12.15 44.33
CA VAL A 388 6.32 -11.66 43.23
C VAL A 388 5.60 -10.53 42.49
N SER A 389 6.32 -9.49 42.06
CA SER A 389 5.75 -8.44 41.22
C SER A 389 5.54 -8.91 39.79
N LEU A 390 4.49 -8.41 39.13
CA LEU A 390 4.26 -8.72 37.73
C LEU A 390 5.36 -8.10 36.86
N PRO A 391 5.97 -8.86 35.94
CA PRO A 391 6.93 -8.29 35.00
C PRO A 391 6.23 -7.29 34.04
N PRO A 392 6.94 -6.44 33.30
CA PRO A 392 6.31 -5.68 32.24
C PRO A 392 5.76 -6.60 31.14
N SER A 393 4.71 -6.15 30.45
CA SER A 393 4.17 -6.84 29.28
C SER A 393 5.27 -7.07 28.23
N VAL A 394 5.30 -8.28 27.65
CA VAL A 394 6.32 -8.67 26.66
C VAL A 394 6.23 -7.81 25.39
N VAL A 395 5.02 -7.42 24.97
CA VAL A 395 4.83 -6.57 23.79
C VAL A 395 5.24 -5.12 24.02
N CYS A 396 5.38 -4.68 25.27
CA CYS A 396 5.94 -3.37 25.61
C CYS A 396 7.48 -3.36 25.61
N LYS A 397 8.13 -4.54 25.61
CA LYS A 397 9.59 -4.71 25.60
C LYS A 397 10.17 -5.04 24.21
N ALA A 398 9.33 -5.34 23.23
CA ALA A 398 9.72 -6.13 22.06
C ALA A 398 10.88 -5.57 21.21
N HIS A 399 12.08 -6.07 21.47
CA HIS A 399 12.97 -6.56 20.41
C HIS A 399 12.40 -7.93 19.96
N CYS A 400 11.45 -7.93 19.03
CA CYS A 400 11.07 -9.17 18.35
C CYS A 400 12.09 -9.43 17.24
N LEU A 401 12.59 -10.67 17.20
CA LEU A 401 13.73 -11.19 16.43
C LEU A 401 13.75 -10.82 14.94
#